data_AF-M3H312-F1
#
_entry.id   AF-M3H312-F1
#
_cell.length_a   1.000
_cell.length_b   1.000
_cell.length_c   1.000
_cell.angle_alpha   90.00
_cell.angle_beta   90.00
_cell.angle_gamma   90.00
#
_symmetry.space_group_name_H-M   'P 1'
#
loop_
_entity.id
_entity.type
_entity.pdbx_description
1 polymer ?
#
loop_
_entity_poly.entity_id
_entity_poly.type
_entity_poly.pdbx_seq_one_letter_code
_entity_poly.pdbx_strand_id
1 'polypeptide(L)'
;MSGIGLPPEIKKRIQEIQVRLSDLGNQFSQNLLDATNSFELVLDRLEDVEGIPESDLNAAKTEDGKYRFTLHMPSYMAYMTHGPNRSIRESLYKAYTTRASQNGKLIENILLLRNELAKLLGYRHYVELSLATKVADSEKTVLKFLRDLAKQVKSIAEREFVDLSNFAKTLGIDSLQAYDAAFVSEKLMKSRFDFDEEETRPYFEKESVVSGTFQFLNKLFGLEFRKTSAQVWEEKVQVYDLYRSGKLLSRLYLDLESRKDKQGGAWMHNWHSRNRIANEEILPTAFVVCNFPVSTKDSPSLLKHRDVVTFFHEMGHALHHLCTKIEEPPVSGINGVEWDAVNFLPDFWRTSRLKREF
;
A
#
# COMPACT_ATOMS: atom_id res chain seq x y z
N MET A 1 12.08 -2.87 -26.88
CA MET A 1 11.15 -3.79 -26.19
C MET A 1 9.71 -3.74 -26.71
N SER A 2 9.31 -2.76 -27.52
CA SER A 2 7.94 -2.61 -28.06
C SER A 2 7.66 -3.37 -29.37
N GLY A 3 8.60 -4.19 -29.88
CA GLY A 3 8.38 -4.98 -31.11
C GLY A 3 8.34 -4.17 -32.41
N ILE A 4 8.86 -2.94 -32.45
CA ILE A 4 8.82 -2.03 -33.62
C ILE A 4 9.45 -2.65 -34.88
N GLY A 5 10.45 -3.52 -34.75
CA GLY A 5 11.10 -4.21 -35.88
C GLY A 5 10.37 -5.46 -36.37
N LEU A 6 9.26 -5.87 -35.73
CA LEU A 6 8.61 -7.14 -36.04
C LEU A 6 7.68 -7.04 -37.27
N PRO A 7 7.41 -8.18 -37.94
CA PRO A 7 6.41 -8.27 -38.99
C PRO A 7 5.02 -7.73 -38.58
N PRO A 8 4.22 -7.19 -39.52
CA PRO A 8 2.91 -6.60 -39.24
C PRO A 8 1.95 -7.51 -38.46
N GLU A 9 1.91 -8.80 -38.79
CA GLU A 9 1.07 -9.80 -38.14
C GLU A 9 1.47 -10.03 -36.67
N ILE A 10 2.77 -10.03 -36.38
CA ILE A 10 3.28 -10.16 -35.01
C ILE A 10 2.96 -8.90 -34.20
N LYS A 11 3.13 -7.71 -34.80
CA LYS A 11 2.76 -6.44 -34.17
C LYS A 11 1.28 -6.39 -33.82
N LYS A 12 0.40 -6.82 -34.73
CA LYS A 12 -1.04 -6.91 -34.48
C LYS A 12 -1.33 -7.83 -33.31
N ARG A 13 -0.71 -9.01 -33.26
CA ARG A 13 -0.91 -9.95 -32.15
C ARG A 13 -0.42 -9.39 -30.82
N ILE A 14 0.73 -8.71 -30.80
CA ILE A 14 1.25 -8.04 -29.60
C ILE A 14 0.26 -6.99 -29.09
N GLN A 15 -0.30 -6.17 -29.99
CA GLN A 15 -1.30 -5.17 -29.64
C GLN A 15 -2.56 -5.81 -29.04
N GLU A 16 -3.09 -6.87 -29.66
CA GLU A 16 -4.24 -7.62 -29.12
C GLU A 16 -3.96 -8.18 -27.72
N ILE A 17 -2.77 -8.75 -27.51
CA ILE A 17 -2.35 -9.26 -26.20
C ILE A 17 -2.27 -8.14 -25.17
N GLN A 18 -1.70 -6.98 -25.52
CA GLN A 18 -1.59 -5.84 -24.61
C GLN A 18 -2.96 -5.29 -24.19
N VAL A 19 -3.89 -5.13 -25.13
CA VAL A 19 -5.28 -4.73 -24.84
C VAL A 19 -5.91 -5.75 -23.91
N ARG A 20 -5.79 -7.05 -24.22
CA ARG A 20 -6.38 -8.10 -23.40
C ARG A 20 -5.78 -8.16 -21.98
N LEU A 21 -4.47 -7.98 -21.84
CA LEU A 21 -3.80 -7.92 -20.54
C LEU A 21 -4.29 -6.72 -19.72
N SER A 22 -4.52 -5.57 -20.37
CA SER A 22 -5.10 -4.39 -19.71
C SER A 22 -6.53 -4.67 -19.22
N ASP A 23 -7.38 -5.26 -20.06
CA ASP A 23 -8.75 -5.64 -19.69
C ASP A 23 -8.78 -6.63 -18.52
N LEU A 24 -7.93 -7.66 -18.58
CA LEU A 24 -7.82 -8.67 -17.53
C LEU A 24 -7.31 -8.06 -16.20
N GLY A 25 -6.37 -7.12 -16.27
CA GLY A 25 -5.88 -6.38 -15.10
C GLY A 25 -6.98 -5.52 -14.44
N ASN A 26 -7.79 -4.84 -15.25
CA ASN A 26 -8.93 -4.07 -14.77
C ASN A 26 -9.99 -4.99 -14.13
N GLN A 27 -10.35 -6.10 -14.79
CA GLN A 27 -11.29 -7.09 -14.26
C GLN A 27 -10.80 -7.72 -12.95
N PHE A 28 -9.51 -8.04 -12.87
CA PHE A 28 -8.90 -8.58 -11.65
C PHE A 28 -9.08 -7.61 -10.47
N SER A 29 -8.79 -6.34 -10.69
CA SER A 29 -8.86 -5.29 -9.67
C SER A 29 -10.30 -5.01 -9.25
N GLN A 30 -11.23 -4.96 -10.20
CA GLN A 30 -12.66 -4.77 -9.93
C GLN A 30 -13.24 -5.93 -9.11
N ASN A 31 -12.96 -7.18 -9.50
CA ASN A 31 -13.41 -8.37 -8.77
C ASN A 31 -12.92 -8.36 -7.31
N LEU A 32 -11.69 -7.88 -7.07
CA LEU A 32 -11.13 -7.78 -5.72
C LEU A 32 -11.82 -6.70 -4.88
N LEU A 33 -12.11 -5.55 -5.48
CA LEU A 33 -12.86 -4.47 -4.84
C LEU A 33 -14.28 -4.91 -4.50
N ASP A 34 -14.98 -5.53 -5.46
CA ASP A 34 -16.35 -6.04 -5.29
C ASP A 34 -16.40 -7.12 -4.19
N ALA A 35 -15.46 -8.08 -4.20
CA ALA A 35 -15.39 -9.10 -3.15
C ALA A 35 -15.12 -8.49 -1.77
N THR A 36 -14.28 -7.46 -1.69
CA THR A 36 -14.01 -6.73 -0.44
C THR A 36 -15.25 -6.00 0.07
N ASN A 37 -16.00 -5.38 -0.83
CA ASN A 37 -17.21 -4.61 -0.51
C ASN A 37 -18.44 -5.48 -0.22
N SER A 38 -18.49 -6.71 -0.75
CA SER A 38 -19.63 -7.61 -0.59
C SER A 38 -19.73 -8.26 0.79
N PHE A 39 -18.65 -8.23 1.57
CA PHE A 39 -18.59 -8.87 2.86
C PHE A 39 -18.88 -7.88 3.99
N GLU A 40 -19.85 -8.23 4.83
CA GLU A 40 -20.12 -7.57 6.10
C GLU A 40 -20.37 -8.64 7.18
N LEU A 41 -19.75 -8.44 8.33
CA LEU A 41 -20.01 -9.20 9.55
C LEU A 41 -20.60 -8.26 10.59
N VAL A 42 -21.86 -8.48 10.96
CA VAL A 42 -22.55 -7.67 11.96
C VAL A 42 -22.64 -8.46 13.27
N LEU A 43 -22.14 -7.86 14.35
CA LEU A 43 -22.10 -8.41 15.69
C LEU A 43 -22.96 -7.57 16.63
N ASP A 44 -23.76 -8.24 17.46
CA ASP A 44 -24.72 -7.62 18.38
C ASP A 44 -24.31 -7.76 19.85
N ARG A 45 -23.51 -8.79 20.16
CA ARG A 45 -23.12 -9.08 21.54
C ARG A 45 -21.84 -8.34 21.91
N LEU A 46 -21.85 -7.65 23.06
CA LEU A 46 -20.68 -6.94 23.58
C LEU A 46 -19.46 -7.86 23.81
N GLU A 47 -19.70 -9.11 24.23
CA GLU A 47 -18.64 -10.11 24.42
C GLU A 47 -17.87 -10.44 23.13
N ASP A 48 -18.47 -10.27 21.95
CA ASP A 48 -17.81 -10.54 20.67
C ASP A 48 -16.86 -9.41 20.25
N VAL A 49 -16.91 -8.26 20.93
CA VAL A 49 -16.13 -7.06 20.61
C VAL A 49 -15.34 -6.52 21.79
N GLU A 50 -15.33 -7.23 22.93
CA GLU A 50 -14.61 -6.86 24.13
C GLU A 50 -13.09 -6.79 23.88
N GLY A 51 -12.45 -5.70 24.31
CA GLY A 51 -11.01 -5.48 24.14
C GLY A 51 -10.61 -4.92 22.78
N ILE A 52 -11.55 -4.72 21.85
CA ILE A 52 -11.31 -3.91 20.65
C ILE A 52 -11.19 -2.43 21.08
N PRO A 53 -10.19 -1.68 20.57
CA PRO A 53 -9.99 -0.28 20.94
C PRO A 53 -11.23 0.57 20.65
N GLU A 54 -11.53 1.53 21.53
CA GLU A 54 -12.73 2.36 21.42
C GLU A 54 -12.82 3.10 20.07
N SER A 55 -11.69 3.57 19.55
CA SER A 55 -11.61 4.24 18.25
C SER A 55 -12.08 3.35 17.10
N ASP A 56 -11.71 2.08 17.12
CA ASP A 56 -12.10 1.10 16.10
C ASP A 56 -13.53 0.59 16.32
N LEU A 57 -13.98 0.47 17.57
CA LEU A 57 -15.37 0.17 17.91
C LEU A 57 -16.32 1.27 17.43
N ASN A 58 -15.96 2.52 17.64
CA ASN A 58 -16.75 3.67 17.18
C ASN A 58 -16.84 3.69 15.65
N ALA A 59 -15.76 3.35 14.94
CA ALA A 59 -15.77 3.22 13.49
C ALA A 59 -16.60 2.02 13.00
N ALA A 60 -16.69 0.95 13.78
CA ALA A 60 -17.50 -0.24 13.47
C ALA A 60 -19.00 -0.05 13.82
N LYS A 61 -19.33 0.89 14.71
CA LYS A 61 -20.69 1.04 15.24
C LYS A 61 -21.69 1.44 14.15
N THR A 62 -22.81 0.76 14.10
CA THR A 62 -23.93 1.02 13.18
C THR A 62 -25.01 1.86 13.85
N GLU A 63 -25.92 2.42 13.04
CA GLU A 63 -27.03 3.27 13.53
C GLU A 63 -27.96 2.53 14.50
N ASP A 64 -28.13 1.21 14.32
CA ASP A 64 -28.92 0.35 15.22
C ASP A 64 -28.14 -0.13 16.46
N GLY A 65 -26.95 0.40 16.69
CA GLY A 65 -26.14 0.13 17.89
C GLY A 65 -25.30 -1.15 17.85
N LYS A 66 -25.28 -1.86 16.72
CA LYS A 66 -24.45 -3.05 16.48
C LYS A 66 -23.05 -2.68 15.99
N TYR A 67 -22.21 -3.68 15.74
CA TYR A 67 -20.85 -3.51 15.23
C TYR A 67 -20.68 -4.22 13.89
N ARG A 68 -20.32 -3.47 12.85
CA ARG A 68 -20.09 -3.98 11.49
C ARG A 68 -18.59 -4.00 11.16
N PHE A 69 -18.08 -5.20 10.88
CA PHE A 69 -16.73 -5.41 10.38
C PHE A 69 -16.76 -5.77 8.89
N THR A 70 -15.82 -5.23 8.12
CA THR A 70 -15.70 -5.43 6.66
C THR A 70 -14.30 -5.98 6.32
N LEU A 71 -14.06 -6.29 5.04
CA LEU A 71 -12.73 -6.72 4.58
C LEU A 71 -11.81 -5.57 4.18
N HIS A 72 -12.24 -4.32 4.37
CA HIS A 72 -11.35 -3.16 4.24
C HIS A 72 -10.29 -3.21 5.35
N MET A 73 -9.03 -2.97 4.99
CA MET A 73 -7.88 -3.28 5.87
C MET A 73 -7.98 -2.69 7.29
N PRO A 74 -8.40 -1.42 7.50
CA PRO A 74 -8.58 -0.89 8.86
C PRO A 74 -9.58 -1.70 9.69
N SER A 75 -10.74 -2.02 9.11
CA SER A 75 -11.80 -2.79 9.77
C SER A 75 -11.40 -4.25 10.02
N TYR A 76 -10.82 -4.89 9.00
CA TYR A 76 -10.31 -6.27 9.10
C TYR A 76 -9.25 -6.39 10.19
N MET A 77 -8.24 -5.51 10.19
CA MET A 77 -7.15 -5.58 11.16
C MET A 77 -7.59 -5.24 12.59
N ALA A 78 -8.57 -4.34 12.78
CA ALA A 78 -9.11 -4.04 14.09
C ALA A 78 -9.62 -5.32 14.79
N TYR A 79 -10.40 -6.14 14.08
CA TYR A 79 -10.89 -7.40 14.64
C TYR A 79 -9.80 -8.48 14.71
N MET A 80 -8.94 -8.62 13.68
CA MET A 80 -7.90 -9.65 13.68
C MET A 80 -6.85 -9.46 14.78
N THR A 81 -6.58 -8.21 15.16
CA THR A 81 -5.61 -7.86 16.21
C THR A 81 -6.23 -7.90 17.60
N HIS A 82 -7.48 -7.46 17.78
CA HIS A 82 -8.04 -7.26 19.13
C HIS A 82 -9.28 -8.09 19.44
N GLY A 83 -9.96 -8.61 18.41
CA GLY A 83 -11.21 -9.36 18.54
C GLY A 83 -11.03 -10.63 19.40
N PRO A 84 -11.81 -10.77 20.49
CA PRO A 84 -11.58 -11.82 21.48
C PRO A 84 -12.01 -13.20 20.98
N ASN A 85 -13.05 -13.27 20.14
CA ASN A 85 -13.65 -14.51 19.67
C ASN A 85 -12.84 -15.14 18.52
N ARG A 86 -12.21 -16.28 18.81
CA ARG A 86 -11.35 -17.02 17.86
C ARG A 86 -12.10 -17.49 16.61
N SER A 87 -13.34 -17.97 16.74
CA SER A 87 -14.13 -18.44 15.60
C SER A 87 -14.53 -17.31 14.66
N ILE A 88 -14.71 -16.09 15.20
CA ILE A 88 -14.93 -14.91 14.37
C ILE A 88 -13.65 -14.51 13.63
N ARG A 89 -12.49 -14.53 14.30
CA ARG A 89 -11.19 -14.31 13.63
C ARG A 89 -10.95 -15.31 12.50
N GLU A 90 -11.25 -16.59 12.72
CA GLU A 90 -11.18 -17.63 11.68
C GLU A 90 -12.11 -17.32 10.49
N SER A 91 -13.35 -16.93 10.77
CA SER A 91 -14.34 -16.60 9.73
C SER A 91 -13.91 -15.39 8.89
N LEU A 92 -13.42 -14.33 9.54
CA LEU A 92 -12.88 -13.14 8.87
C LEU A 92 -11.63 -13.46 8.06
N TYR A 93 -10.69 -14.21 8.62
CA TYR A 93 -9.48 -14.64 7.91
C TYR A 93 -9.81 -15.46 6.66
N LYS A 94 -10.73 -16.41 6.78
CA LYS A 94 -11.19 -17.21 5.64
C LYS A 94 -11.81 -16.31 4.57
N ALA A 95 -12.74 -15.44 4.96
CA ALA A 95 -13.36 -14.49 4.04
C ALA A 95 -12.31 -13.63 3.31
N TYR A 96 -11.33 -13.10 4.04
CA TYR A 96 -10.27 -12.25 3.50
C TYR A 96 -9.34 -12.99 2.52
N THR A 97 -8.94 -14.21 2.86
CA THR A 97 -7.98 -15.03 2.08
C THR A 97 -8.62 -15.73 0.88
N THR A 98 -9.95 -15.84 0.83
CA THR A 98 -10.68 -16.40 -0.32
C THR A 98 -11.35 -15.36 -1.21
N ARG A 99 -11.08 -14.07 -1.00
CA ARG A 99 -11.66 -12.99 -1.82
C ARG A 99 -11.37 -13.18 -3.30
N ALA A 100 -12.37 -12.87 -4.11
CA ALA A 100 -12.28 -12.87 -5.56
C ALA A 100 -11.68 -14.18 -6.14
N SER A 101 -12.11 -15.34 -5.64
CA SER A 101 -11.60 -16.65 -6.09
C SER A 101 -11.75 -16.86 -7.61
N GLN A 102 -12.72 -16.19 -8.25
CA GLN A 102 -12.87 -16.15 -9.71
C GLN A 102 -11.63 -15.60 -10.44
N ASN A 103 -10.80 -14.81 -9.76
CA ASN A 103 -9.55 -14.29 -10.32
C ASN A 103 -8.53 -15.40 -10.63
N GLY A 104 -8.69 -16.63 -10.10
CA GLY A 104 -7.84 -17.77 -10.49
C GLY A 104 -7.76 -17.97 -12.00
N LYS A 105 -8.91 -17.93 -12.69
CA LYS A 105 -8.98 -18.05 -14.16
C LYS A 105 -8.38 -16.82 -14.88
N LEU A 106 -8.50 -15.63 -14.30
CA LEU A 106 -7.88 -14.43 -14.87
C LEU A 106 -6.36 -14.52 -14.77
N ILE A 107 -5.83 -14.98 -13.64
CA ILE A 107 -4.39 -15.20 -13.43
C ILE A 107 -3.84 -16.18 -14.47
N GLU A 108 -4.49 -17.33 -14.68
CA GLU A 108 -4.09 -18.31 -15.71
C GLU A 108 -4.00 -17.66 -17.10
N ASN A 109 -5.02 -16.91 -17.51
CA ASN A 109 -5.02 -16.21 -18.79
C ASN A 109 -3.93 -15.15 -18.89
N ILE A 110 -3.70 -14.37 -17.81
CA ILE A 110 -2.63 -13.37 -17.75
C ILE A 110 -1.26 -14.06 -17.91
N LEU A 111 -1.03 -15.19 -17.26
CA LEU A 111 0.23 -15.93 -17.35
C LEU A 111 0.46 -16.48 -18.76
N LEU A 112 -0.56 -17.05 -19.40
CA LEU A 112 -0.49 -17.54 -20.78
C LEU A 112 -0.16 -16.42 -21.76
N LEU A 113 -0.88 -15.29 -21.68
CA LEU A 113 -0.68 -14.12 -22.54
C LEU A 113 0.68 -13.47 -22.31
N ARG A 114 1.15 -13.37 -21.07
CA ARG A 114 2.50 -12.87 -20.75
C ARG A 114 3.60 -13.77 -21.33
N ASN A 115 3.41 -15.08 -21.28
CA ASN A 115 4.35 -16.03 -21.87
C ASN A 115 4.36 -15.95 -23.40
N GLU A 116 3.18 -15.83 -24.02
CA GLU A 116 3.05 -15.61 -25.47
C GLU A 116 3.75 -14.31 -25.89
N LEU A 117 3.46 -13.21 -25.20
CA LEU A 117 4.08 -11.90 -25.42
C LEU A 117 5.61 -11.97 -25.37
N ALA A 118 6.16 -12.64 -24.35
CA ALA A 118 7.60 -12.82 -24.22
C ALA A 118 8.21 -13.53 -25.43
N LYS A 119 7.60 -14.63 -25.88
CA LYS A 119 8.05 -15.38 -27.06
C LYS A 119 7.99 -14.56 -28.34
N LEU A 120 6.90 -13.81 -28.55
CA LEU A 120 6.76 -12.92 -29.72
C LEU A 120 7.81 -11.81 -29.75
N LEU A 121 8.28 -11.37 -28.57
CA LEU A 121 9.34 -10.38 -28.44
C LEU A 121 10.76 -10.99 -28.44
N GLY A 122 10.89 -12.30 -28.63
CA GLY A 122 12.17 -13.01 -28.71
C GLY A 122 12.76 -13.47 -27.38
N TYR A 123 12.01 -13.39 -26.28
CA TYR A 123 12.43 -13.84 -24.95
C TYR A 123 11.95 -15.27 -24.66
N ARG A 124 12.67 -16.01 -23.82
CA ARG A 124 12.31 -17.40 -23.48
C ARG A 124 11.01 -17.50 -22.65
N HIS A 125 10.80 -16.53 -21.77
CA HIS A 125 9.64 -16.44 -20.87
C HIS A 125 9.51 -15.01 -20.33
N TYR A 126 8.38 -14.71 -19.67
CA TYR A 126 8.07 -13.36 -19.19
C TYR A 126 9.05 -12.80 -18.16
N VAL A 127 9.68 -13.65 -17.34
CA VAL A 127 10.69 -13.19 -16.38
C VAL A 127 11.85 -12.50 -17.10
N GLU A 128 12.33 -13.06 -18.22
CA GLU A 128 13.43 -12.48 -19.00
C GLU A 128 13.02 -11.15 -19.64
N LEU A 129 11.81 -11.08 -20.20
CA LEU A 129 11.22 -9.83 -20.70
C LEU A 129 11.11 -8.77 -19.60
N SER A 130 10.69 -9.16 -18.38
CA SER A 130 10.55 -8.24 -17.24
C SER A 130 11.90 -7.72 -16.74
N LEU A 131 12.94 -8.55 -16.74
CA LEU A 131 14.27 -8.17 -16.26
C LEU A 131 15.05 -7.29 -17.26
N ALA A 132 14.66 -7.26 -18.53
CA ALA A 132 15.34 -6.46 -19.57
C ALA A 132 15.37 -4.93 -19.31
N THR A 133 14.62 -4.43 -18.32
CA THR A 133 14.57 -3.02 -17.87
C THR A 133 14.92 -2.84 -16.39
N LYS A 134 15.47 -3.88 -15.75
CA LYS A 134 15.75 -3.89 -14.30
C LYS A 134 17.25 -3.93 -14.05
N VAL A 135 17.65 -3.57 -12.83
CA VAL A 135 19.04 -3.68 -12.36
C VAL A 135 19.45 -5.16 -12.27
N ALA A 136 18.53 -6.02 -11.82
CA ALA A 136 18.75 -7.45 -11.78
C ALA A 136 18.96 -8.03 -13.19
N ASP A 137 20.14 -8.62 -13.38
CA ASP A 137 20.66 -9.10 -14.65
C ASP A 137 20.12 -10.48 -15.08
N SER A 138 19.61 -11.29 -14.13
CA SER A 138 19.08 -12.62 -14.45
C SER A 138 18.12 -13.17 -13.40
N GLU A 139 17.28 -14.14 -13.82
CA GLU A 139 16.43 -14.92 -12.93
C GLU A 139 17.23 -15.68 -11.86
N LYS A 140 18.46 -16.10 -12.18
CA LYS A 140 19.35 -16.82 -11.26
C LYS A 140 19.80 -15.90 -10.14
N THR A 141 20.16 -14.67 -10.47
CA THR A 141 20.55 -13.63 -9.51
C THR A 141 19.40 -13.33 -8.55
N VAL A 142 18.19 -13.12 -9.08
CA VAL A 142 16.98 -12.89 -8.28
C VAL A 142 16.71 -14.07 -7.33
N LEU A 143 16.67 -15.31 -7.84
CA LEU A 143 16.41 -16.49 -7.02
C LEU A 143 17.51 -16.75 -5.98
N LYS A 144 18.77 -16.50 -6.32
CA LYS A 144 19.89 -16.62 -5.39
C LYS A 144 19.73 -15.63 -4.24
N PHE A 145 19.50 -14.35 -4.55
CA PHE A 145 19.28 -13.31 -3.55
C PHE A 145 18.15 -13.68 -2.58
N LEU A 146 16.98 -14.07 -3.11
CA LEU A 146 15.82 -14.44 -2.28
C LEU A 146 16.09 -15.66 -1.39
N ARG A 147 16.79 -16.68 -1.92
CA ARG A 147 17.14 -17.90 -1.16
C ARG A 147 18.20 -17.63 -0.09
N ASP A 148 19.18 -16.78 -0.39
CA ASP A 148 20.21 -16.39 0.57
C ASP A 148 19.58 -15.60 1.73
N LEU A 149 18.68 -14.65 1.42
CA LEU A 149 17.91 -13.92 2.42
C LEU A 149 17.08 -14.89 3.28
N ALA A 150 16.32 -15.80 2.65
CA ALA A 150 15.52 -16.80 3.36
C ALA A 150 16.39 -17.67 4.27
N LYS A 151 17.58 -18.09 3.81
CA LYS A 151 18.53 -18.88 4.61
C LYS A 151 19.01 -18.12 5.85
N GLN A 152 19.26 -16.82 5.73
CA GLN A 152 19.72 -15.98 6.84
C GLN A 152 18.63 -15.77 7.90
N VAL A 153 17.39 -15.54 7.47
CA VAL A 153 16.28 -15.20 8.40
C VAL A 153 15.51 -16.40 8.93
N LYS A 154 15.61 -17.58 8.29
CA LYS A 154 14.80 -18.76 8.65
C LYS A 154 14.92 -19.15 10.12
N SER A 155 16.14 -19.23 10.66
CA SER A 155 16.33 -19.64 12.06
C SER A 155 15.74 -18.63 13.05
N ILE A 156 15.67 -17.35 12.67
CA ILE A 156 15.04 -16.29 13.49
C ILE A 156 13.53 -16.49 13.46
N ALA A 157 12.94 -16.62 12.26
CA ALA A 157 11.50 -16.84 12.09
C ALA A 157 11.01 -18.11 12.80
N GLU A 158 11.79 -19.20 12.78
CA GLU A 158 11.45 -20.44 13.50
C GLU A 158 11.43 -20.23 15.02
N ARG A 159 12.39 -19.46 15.57
CA ARG A 159 12.40 -19.11 17.00
C ARG A 159 11.22 -18.21 17.37
N GLU A 160 10.95 -17.18 16.57
CA GLU A 160 9.83 -16.27 16.80
C GLU A 160 8.49 -17.00 16.74
N PHE A 161 8.32 -17.96 15.83
CA PHE A 161 7.12 -18.79 15.76
C PHE A 161 6.97 -19.70 16.99
N VAL A 162 8.07 -20.25 17.52
CA VAL A 162 8.07 -21.03 18.77
C VAL A 162 7.69 -20.15 19.96
N ASP A 163 8.28 -18.95 20.07
CA ASP A 163 7.95 -17.98 21.13
C ASP A 163 6.46 -17.62 21.07
N LEU A 164 5.95 -17.30 19.87
CA LEU A 164 4.55 -16.96 19.65
C LEU A 164 3.62 -18.13 19.98
N SER A 165 3.97 -19.35 19.59
CA SER A 165 3.21 -20.56 19.89
C SER A 165 3.20 -20.89 21.39
N ASN A 166 4.31 -20.70 22.09
CA ASN A 166 4.38 -20.89 23.53
C ASN A 166 3.53 -19.85 24.27
N PHE A 167 3.58 -18.60 23.85
CA PHE A 167 2.73 -17.55 24.40
C PHE A 167 1.25 -17.82 24.12
N ALA A 168 0.90 -18.30 22.93
CA ALA A 168 -0.48 -18.66 22.56
C ALA A 168 -1.12 -19.65 23.55
N LYS A 169 -0.34 -20.63 24.05
CA LYS A 169 -0.82 -21.61 25.05
C LYS A 169 -1.24 -20.95 26.36
N THR A 170 -0.59 -19.86 26.77
CA THR A 170 -0.98 -19.09 27.96
C THR A 170 -2.34 -18.40 27.80
N LEU A 171 -2.79 -18.23 26.56
CA LEU A 171 -4.10 -17.69 26.20
C LEU A 171 -5.14 -18.80 25.90
N GLY A 172 -4.81 -20.06 26.18
CA GLY A 172 -5.67 -21.20 25.87
C GLY A 172 -5.71 -21.60 24.38
N ILE A 173 -4.72 -21.19 23.60
CA ILE A 173 -4.60 -21.56 22.17
C ILE A 173 -3.50 -22.63 22.04
N ASP A 174 -3.90 -23.91 22.04
CA ASP A 174 -2.97 -25.05 21.99
C ASP A 174 -2.23 -25.17 20.65
N SER A 175 -2.92 -24.82 19.56
CA SER A 175 -2.39 -24.85 18.19
C SER A 175 -2.62 -23.51 17.53
N LEU A 176 -1.55 -22.73 17.42
CA LEU A 176 -1.54 -21.44 16.75
C LEU A 176 -1.86 -21.61 15.26
N GLN A 177 -2.90 -20.92 14.80
CA GLN A 177 -3.29 -20.88 13.40
C GLN A 177 -3.01 -19.50 12.78
N ALA A 178 -3.09 -19.40 11.45
CA ALA A 178 -2.83 -18.14 10.74
C ALA A 178 -3.76 -17.00 11.20
N TYR A 179 -5.00 -17.31 11.57
CA TYR A 179 -5.98 -16.34 12.09
C TYR A 179 -5.77 -15.95 13.56
N ASP A 180 -4.82 -16.58 14.25
CA ASP A 180 -4.44 -16.21 15.61
C ASP A 180 -3.21 -15.28 15.63
N ALA A 181 -2.44 -15.24 14.54
CA ALA A 181 -1.12 -14.62 14.54
C ALA A 181 -1.12 -13.14 14.96
N ALA A 182 -2.03 -12.32 14.42
CA ALA A 182 -2.12 -10.90 14.78
C ALA A 182 -2.52 -10.69 16.24
N PHE A 183 -3.58 -11.38 16.69
CA PHE A 183 -4.06 -11.32 18.07
C PHE A 183 -3.00 -11.73 19.10
N VAL A 184 -2.36 -12.89 18.88
CA VAL A 184 -1.33 -13.40 19.81
C VAL A 184 -0.09 -12.51 19.78
N SER A 185 0.30 -11.96 18.61
CA SER A 185 1.45 -11.06 18.50
C SER A 185 1.22 -9.78 19.28
N GLU A 186 0.02 -9.21 19.24
CA GLU A 186 -0.34 -8.01 20.00
C GLU A 186 -0.26 -8.27 21.51
N LYS A 187 -0.86 -9.37 21.97
CA LYS A 187 -0.81 -9.76 23.39
C LYS A 187 0.62 -10.04 23.85
N LEU A 188 1.45 -10.67 23.01
CA LEU A 188 2.85 -10.93 23.31
C LEU A 188 3.66 -9.62 23.38
N MET A 189 3.44 -8.70 22.43
CA MET A 189 4.10 -7.40 22.40
C MET A 189 3.80 -6.61 23.67
N LYS A 190 2.52 -6.52 24.05
CA LYS A 190 2.09 -5.87 25.30
C LYS A 190 2.72 -6.53 26.53
N SER A 191 2.70 -7.86 26.60
CA SER A 191 3.30 -8.60 27.72
C SER A 191 4.82 -8.44 27.82
N ARG A 192 5.52 -8.31 26.69
CA ARG A 192 7.00 -8.31 26.66
C ARG A 192 7.61 -6.92 26.81
N PHE A 193 6.93 -5.90 26.29
CA PHE A 193 7.46 -4.54 26.20
C PHE A 193 6.67 -3.50 27.00
N ASP A 194 5.56 -3.90 27.64
CA ASP A 194 4.61 -2.98 28.27
C ASP A 194 4.19 -1.86 27.32
N PHE A 195 4.04 -2.23 26.04
CA PHE A 195 3.74 -1.32 24.95
C PHE A 195 2.39 -1.68 24.34
N ASP A 196 1.50 -0.70 24.28
CA ASP A 196 0.22 -0.79 23.61
C ASP A 196 0.22 0.19 22.43
N GLU A 197 0.03 -0.31 21.21
CA GLU A 197 0.02 0.55 20.01
C GLU A 197 -1.09 1.60 20.10
N GLU A 198 -2.20 1.30 20.78
CA GLU A 198 -3.32 2.23 20.94
C GLU A 198 -2.98 3.43 21.83
N GLU A 199 -2.06 3.30 22.78
CA GLU A 199 -1.60 4.44 23.59
C GLU A 199 -0.88 5.48 22.74
N THR A 200 -0.29 5.07 21.61
CA THR A 200 0.40 5.99 20.69
C THR A 200 -0.54 6.66 19.69
N ARG A 201 -1.72 6.08 19.47
CA ARG A 201 -2.65 6.49 18.41
C ARG A 201 -3.14 7.94 18.54
N PRO A 202 -3.44 8.49 19.73
CA PRO A 202 -3.81 9.90 19.89
C PRO A 202 -2.72 10.88 19.46
N TYR A 203 -1.45 10.46 19.44
CA TYR A 203 -0.32 11.30 19.02
C TYR A 203 -0.12 11.31 17.50
N PHE A 204 -0.82 10.45 16.76
CA PHE A 204 -0.72 10.33 15.31
C PHE A 204 -2.04 10.69 14.63
N GLU A 205 -2.57 11.87 14.93
CA GLU A 205 -3.67 12.44 14.15
C GLU A 205 -3.21 12.73 12.71
N LYS A 206 -3.98 12.29 11.70
CA LYS A 206 -3.64 12.39 10.26
C LYS A 206 -3.17 13.78 9.83
N GLU A 207 -3.89 14.84 10.21
CA GLU A 207 -3.53 16.21 9.82
C GLU A 207 -2.22 16.66 10.49
N SER A 208 -2.01 16.28 11.75
CA SER A 208 -0.77 16.51 12.49
C SER A 208 0.41 15.76 11.86
N VAL A 209 0.21 14.53 11.42
CA VAL A 209 1.22 13.73 10.69
C VAL A 209 1.58 14.38 9.37
N VAL A 210 0.60 14.81 8.56
CA VAL A 210 0.85 15.51 7.28
C VAL A 210 1.65 16.80 7.53
N SER A 211 1.22 17.62 8.49
CA SER A 211 1.92 18.85 8.86
C SER A 211 3.36 18.58 9.33
N GLY A 212 3.55 17.58 10.21
CA GLY A 212 4.87 17.16 10.69
C GLY A 212 5.79 16.70 9.56
N THR A 213 5.29 15.88 8.64
CA THR A 213 6.05 15.46 7.45
C THR A 213 6.46 16.66 6.60
N PHE A 214 5.58 17.65 6.38
CA PHE A 214 5.92 18.84 5.60
C PHE A 214 6.96 19.73 6.30
N GLN A 215 6.84 19.91 7.62
CA GLN A 215 7.85 20.64 8.41
C GLN A 215 9.21 19.95 8.37
N PHE A 216 9.24 18.62 8.47
CA PHE A 216 10.45 17.83 8.35
C PHE A 216 11.11 17.99 6.96
N LEU A 217 10.32 17.91 5.89
CA LEU A 217 10.81 18.11 4.52
C LEU A 217 11.26 19.55 4.25
N ASN A 218 10.64 20.54 4.91
CA ASN A 218 11.10 21.92 4.89
C ASN A 218 12.49 22.05 5.53
N LYS A 219 12.69 21.49 6.72
CA LYS A 219 13.99 21.54 7.42
C LYS A 219 15.10 20.85 6.63
N LEU A 220 14.80 19.70 6.01
CA LEU A 220 15.82 18.94 5.27
C LEU A 220 16.13 19.50 3.89
N PHE A 221 15.12 20.00 3.16
CA PHE A 221 15.27 20.32 1.74
C PHE A 221 14.88 21.75 1.36
N GLY A 222 14.32 22.52 2.28
CA GLY A 222 13.73 23.83 2.00
C GLY A 222 12.47 23.73 1.14
N LEU A 223 11.73 22.61 1.20
CA LEU A 223 10.47 22.43 0.51
C LEU A 223 9.34 23.03 1.35
N GLU A 224 8.54 23.90 0.75
CA GLU A 224 7.38 24.52 1.36
C GLU A 224 6.10 23.96 0.72
N PHE A 225 5.20 23.42 1.52
CA PHE A 225 3.93 22.87 1.07
C PHE A 225 2.83 23.87 1.40
N ARG A 226 2.21 24.47 0.38
CA ARG A 226 1.16 25.48 0.56
C ARG A 226 -0.16 24.90 0.10
N LYS A 227 -1.14 24.82 1.02
CA LYS A 227 -2.48 24.34 0.69
C LYS A 227 -3.08 25.23 -0.39
N THR A 228 -3.67 24.61 -1.41
CA THR A 228 -4.23 25.29 -2.59
C THR A 228 -5.57 24.67 -2.97
N SER A 229 -6.28 25.30 -3.90
CA SER A 229 -7.53 24.79 -4.45
C SER A 229 -7.32 24.29 -5.86
N ALA A 230 -7.83 23.10 -6.16
CA ALA A 230 -7.91 22.54 -7.49
C ALA A 230 -9.15 21.65 -7.60
N GLN A 231 -9.53 21.26 -8.82
CA GLN A 231 -10.56 20.25 -9.01
C GLN A 231 -10.08 18.93 -8.39
N VAL A 232 -10.94 18.32 -7.58
CA VAL A 232 -10.71 17.06 -6.88
C VAL A 232 -11.84 16.08 -7.19
N TRP A 233 -11.56 14.78 -7.05
CA TRP A 233 -12.54 13.71 -7.28
C TRP A 233 -13.33 13.35 -6.01
N GLU A 234 -12.90 13.81 -4.84
CA GLU A 234 -13.53 13.54 -3.56
C GLU A 234 -13.28 14.72 -2.60
N GLU A 235 -14.23 15.03 -1.71
CA GLU A 235 -14.24 16.18 -0.80
C GLU A 235 -13.04 16.23 0.17
N LYS A 236 -12.59 15.08 0.68
CA LYS A 236 -11.48 14.94 1.63
C LYS A 236 -10.11 14.97 0.97
N VAL A 237 -10.02 15.06 -0.35
CA VAL A 237 -8.73 15.20 -1.05
C VAL A 237 -8.13 16.57 -0.77
N GLN A 238 -6.92 16.58 -0.25
CA GLN A 238 -6.18 17.81 0.01
C GLN A 238 -5.19 18.09 -1.12
N VAL A 239 -5.04 19.37 -1.50
CA VAL A 239 -4.14 19.79 -2.58
C VAL A 239 -3.11 20.76 -2.04
N TYR A 240 -1.84 20.53 -2.38
CA TYR A 240 -0.72 21.36 -1.97
C TYR A 240 0.14 21.72 -3.19
N ASP A 241 0.49 22.98 -3.31
CA ASP A 241 1.55 23.44 -4.21
C ASP A 241 2.89 23.39 -3.46
N LEU A 242 3.92 22.79 -4.08
CA LEU A 242 5.27 22.72 -3.53
C LEU A 242 6.11 23.88 -4.04
N TYR A 243 6.73 24.60 -3.12
CA TYR A 243 7.65 25.70 -3.39
C TYR A 243 9.05 25.38 -2.87
N ARG A 244 10.05 26.00 -3.50
CA ARG A 244 11.42 26.05 -2.98
C ARG A 244 12.02 27.40 -3.28
N SER A 245 12.47 28.11 -2.24
CA SER A 245 13.04 29.46 -2.37
C SER A 245 12.11 30.41 -3.16
N GLY A 246 10.80 30.34 -2.88
CA GLY A 246 9.78 31.14 -3.56
C GLY A 246 9.37 30.67 -4.97
N LYS A 247 10.08 29.73 -5.61
CA LYS A 247 9.69 29.17 -6.92
C LYS A 247 8.69 28.04 -6.73
N LEU A 248 7.57 28.09 -7.46
CA LEU A 248 6.63 26.96 -7.59
C LEU A 248 7.30 25.82 -8.36
N LEU A 249 7.32 24.63 -7.77
CA LEU A 249 7.96 23.44 -8.35
C LEU A 249 6.95 22.47 -8.92
N SER A 250 5.85 22.22 -8.22
CA SER A 250 4.97 21.09 -8.52
C SER A 250 3.70 21.11 -7.68
N ARG A 251 2.79 20.15 -7.95
CA ARG A 251 1.53 19.98 -7.21
C ARG A 251 1.36 18.57 -6.67
N LEU A 252 0.89 18.47 -5.44
CA LEU A 252 0.64 17.23 -4.72
C LEU A 252 -0.83 17.14 -4.30
N TYR A 253 -1.46 16.00 -4.59
CA TYR A 253 -2.78 15.64 -4.09
C TYR A 253 -2.63 14.54 -3.03
N LEU A 254 -3.36 14.65 -1.93
CA LEU A 254 -3.38 13.65 -0.85
C LEU A 254 -4.80 13.09 -0.70
N ASP A 255 -4.97 11.80 -1.01
CA ASP A 255 -6.22 11.04 -0.84
C ASP A 255 -5.98 9.91 0.18
N LEU A 256 -6.11 10.23 1.47
CA LEU A 256 -5.52 9.43 2.54
C LEU A 256 -6.47 8.45 3.24
N GLU A 257 -7.78 8.69 3.19
CA GLU A 257 -8.78 7.90 3.94
C GLU A 257 -9.35 6.75 3.09
N SER A 258 -9.72 5.65 3.74
CA SER A 258 -10.38 4.51 3.11
C SER A 258 -11.83 4.83 2.72
N ARG A 259 -12.32 4.24 1.63
CA ARG A 259 -13.74 4.34 1.21
C ARG A 259 -14.13 3.17 0.30
N LYS A 260 -15.43 2.91 0.19
CA LYS A 260 -16.00 1.74 -0.49
C LYS A 260 -15.61 1.63 -1.97
N ASP A 261 -15.58 2.75 -2.69
CA ASP A 261 -15.30 2.85 -4.12
C ASP A 261 -13.80 3.03 -4.44
N LYS A 262 -12.92 2.89 -3.45
CA LYS A 262 -11.48 3.08 -3.59
C LYS A 262 -10.72 1.76 -3.47
N GLN A 263 -9.75 1.56 -4.34
CA GLN A 263 -8.82 0.44 -4.24
C GLN A 263 -8.06 0.47 -2.90
N GLY A 264 -7.89 -0.70 -2.27
CA GLY A 264 -7.11 -0.84 -1.04
C GLY A 264 -5.60 -0.66 -1.23
N GLY A 265 -4.88 -0.52 -0.12
CA GLY A 265 -3.42 -0.35 -0.09
C GLY A 265 -2.97 1.11 -0.01
N ALA A 266 -1.73 1.37 -0.37
CA ALA A 266 -1.19 2.71 -0.53
C ALA A 266 -0.32 2.74 -1.79
N TRP A 267 -0.33 3.87 -2.48
CA TRP A 267 0.46 4.07 -3.68
C TRP A 267 0.63 5.56 -3.98
N MET A 268 1.64 5.86 -4.80
CA MET A 268 1.81 7.13 -5.47
C MET A 268 1.58 6.94 -6.97
N HIS A 269 1.03 7.95 -7.62
CA HIS A 269 1.00 8.03 -9.08
C HIS A 269 1.15 9.49 -9.55
N ASN A 270 1.56 9.67 -10.80
CA ASN A 270 1.68 10.99 -11.44
C ASN A 270 0.55 11.27 -12.44
N TRP A 271 0.19 12.55 -12.60
CA TRP A 271 -0.63 13.02 -13.73
C TRP A 271 0.26 13.52 -14.87
N HIS A 272 1.11 14.50 -14.54
CA HIS A 272 2.07 15.08 -15.46
C HIS A 272 3.47 14.83 -14.92
N SER A 273 4.37 14.40 -15.80
CA SER A 273 5.81 14.50 -15.56
C SER A 273 6.29 15.90 -15.90
N ARG A 274 7.41 16.30 -15.31
CA ARG A 274 8.03 17.57 -15.66
C ARG A 274 8.40 17.53 -17.15
N ASN A 275 8.00 18.56 -17.89
CA ASN A 275 8.25 18.63 -19.32
C ASN A 275 8.45 20.08 -19.77
N ARG A 276 8.90 20.27 -21.01
CA ARG A 276 8.87 21.54 -21.74
C ARG A 276 8.16 21.37 -23.08
N ILE A 277 7.03 22.06 -23.26
CA ILE A 277 6.27 22.06 -24.52
C ILE A 277 6.25 23.49 -25.04
N ALA A 278 6.69 23.71 -26.27
CA ALA A 278 6.74 25.05 -26.89
C ALA A 278 7.43 26.12 -26.01
N ASN A 279 8.52 25.73 -25.34
CA ASN A 279 9.27 26.53 -24.34
C ASN A 279 8.56 26.82 -23.01
N GLU A 280 7.33 26.34 -22.81
CA GLU A 280 6.62 26.46 -21.53
C GLU A 280 6.96 25.27 -20.62
N GLU A 281 7.30 25.58 -19.36
CA GLU A 281 7.57 24.57 -18.33
C GLU A 281 6.24 23.97 -17.84
N ILE A 282 6.08 22.67 -18.02
CA ILE A 282 4.99 21.89 -17.44
C ILE A 282 5.47 21.33 -16.11
N LEU A 283 4.86 21.77 -15.02
CA LEU A 283 5.23 21.34 -13.68
C LEU A 283 4.67 19.93 -13.38
N PRO A 284 5.45 19.06 -12.73
CA PRO A 284 4.99 17.73 -12.40
C PRO A 284 3.86 17.78 -11.36
N THR A 285 2.96 16.81 -11.45
CA THR A 285 1.86 16.63 -10.52
C THR A 285 1.77 15.18 -10.10
N ALA A 286 1.58 14.93 -8.80
CA ALA A 286 1.42 13.60 -8.23
C ALA A 286 0.27 13.54 -7.24
N PHE A 287 -0.24 12.32 -7.04
CA PHE A 287 -1.16 12.00 -5.98
C PHE A 287 -0.59 10.87 -5.12
N VAL A 288 -0.70 11.04 -3.80
CA VAL A 288 -0.43 10.02 -2.80
C VAL A 288 -1.76 9.52 -2.28
N VAL A 289 -1.94 8.21 -2.36
CA VAL A 289 -3.17 7.53 -1.96
C VAL A 289 -2.85 6.57 -0.83
N CYS A 290 -3.61 6.66 0.25
CA CYS A 290 -3.58 5.73 1.38
C CYS A 290 -4.99 5.28 1.73
N ASN A 291 -5.12 4.31 2.64
CA ASN A 291 -6.41 3.78 3.10
C ASN A 291 -6.49 3.82 4.63
N PHE A 292 -6.24 4.98 5.21
CA PHE A 292 -6.28 5.21 6.65
C PHE A 292 -7.71 5.15 7.23
N PRO A 293 -7.85 5.02 8.56
CA PRO A 293 -9.14 5.12 9.24
C PRO A 293 -9.89 6.41 8.85
N VAL A 294 -11.19 6.30 8.65
CA VAL A 294 -12.03 7.40 8.17
C VAL A 294 -12.30 8.38 9.31
N SER A 295 -12.13 9.67 9.06
CA SER A 295 -12.55 10.72 10.01
C SER A 295 -14.07 10.94 9.95
N THR A 296 -14.70 11.21 11.08
CA THR A 296 -16.11 11.61 11.19
C THR A 296 -16.22 13.07 11.63
N LYS A 297 -17.44 13.59 11.77
CA LYS A 297 -17.66 14.94 12.32
C LYS A 297 -17.16 15.07 13.77
N ASP A 298 -17.20 13.96 14.51
CA ASP A 298 -16.94 13.94 15.95
C ASP A 298 -15.59 13.31 16.31
N SER A 299 -14.90 12.67 15.35
CA SER A 299 -13.61 12.01 15.58
C SER A 299 -12.64 12.22 14.41
N PRO A 300 -11.40 12.66 14.68
CA PRO A 300 -10.37 12.74 13.65
C PRO A 300 -9.93 11.35 13.17
N SER A 301 -9.21 11.33 12.05
CA SER A 301 -8.51 10.13 11.58
C SER A 301 -7.24 9.93 12.41
N LEU A 302 -7.27 8.98 13.34
CA LEU A 302 -6.13 8.63 14.19
C LEU A 302 -5.39 7.44 13.60
N LEU A 303 -4.09 7.61 13.35
CA LEU A 303 -3.24 6.67 12.64
C LEU A 303 -2.47 5.77 13.60
N LYS A 304 -2.17 4.54 13.16
CA LYS A 304 -1.16 3.70 13.80
C LYS A 304 0.23 4.08 13.31
N HIS A 305 1.28 3.74 14.05
CA HIS A 305 2.65 4.03 13.61
C HIS A 305 2.94 3.46 12.20
N ARG A 306 2.42 2.27 11.87
CA ARG A 306 2.55 1.68 10.53
C ARG A 306 1.93 2.54 9.41
N ASP A 307 0.87 3.28 9.70
CA ASP A 307 0.20 4.16 8.74
C ASP A 307 1.08 5.38 8.47
N VAL A 308 1.75 5.91 9.50
CA VAL A 308 2.78 6.95 9.36
C VAL A 308 3.94 6.45 8.49
N VAL A 309 4.43 5.24 8.73
CA VAL A 309 5.49 4.62 7.89
C VAL A 309 5.04 4.50 6.44
N THR A 310 3.78 4.12 6.22
CA THR A 310 3.19 4.02 4.88
C THR A 310 3.14 5.38 4.21
N PHE A 311 2.68 6.42 4.91
CA PHE A 311 2.65 7.78 4.37
C PHE A 311 4.03 8.28 3.97
N PHE A 312 5.04 8.08 4.82
CA PHE A 312 6.42 8.48 4.51
C PHE A 312 6.99 7.74 3.29
N HIS A 313 6.64 6.46 3.12
CA HIS A 313 7.03 5.68 1.95
C HIS A 313 6.44 6.28 0.66
N GLU A 314 5.13 6.53 0.63
CA GLU A 314 4.48 7.11 -0.56
C GLU A 314 4.93 8.55 -0.84
N MET A 315 5.18 9.34 0.21
CA MET A 315 5.78 10.66 0.08
C MET A 315 7.19 10.57 -0.53
N GLY A 316 7.94 9.51 -0.26
CA GLY A 316 9.21 9.25 -0.92
C GLY A 316 9.10 9.11 -2.44
N HIS A 317 8.11 8.35 -2.92
CA HIS A 317 7.80 8.27 -4.34
C HIS A 317 7.38 9.63 -4.90
N ALA A 318 6.50 10.34 -4.17
CA ALA A 318 6.01 11.65 -4.59
C ALA A 318 7.16 12.65 -4.75
N LEU A 319 8.07 12.72 -3.78
CA LEU A 319 9.23 13.61 -3.82
C LEU A 319 10.18 13.28 -4.97
N HIS A 320 10.40 11.99 -5.27
CA HIS A 320 11.22 11.58 -6.42
C HIS A 320 10.66 12.16 -7.73
N HIS A 321 9.34 12.13 -7.89
CA HIS A 321 8.67 12.71 -9.06
C HIS A 321 8.64 14.24 -9.04
N LEU A 322 8.17 14.81 -7.94
CA LEU A 322 7.85 16.23 -7.77
C LEU A 322 9.08 17.14 -7.74
N CYS A 323 10.24 16.61 -7.34
CA CYS A 323 11.49 17.36 -7.25
C CYS A 323 12.42 17.14 -8.45
N THR A 324 11.97 16.41 -9.48
CA THR A 324 12.81 16.16 -10.66
C THR A 324 13.20 17.44 -11.38
N LYS A 325 14.42 17.44 -11.93
CA LYS A 325 14.94 18.51 -12.80
C LYS A 325 14.91 18.12 -14.28
N ILE A 326 14.56 16.88 -14.58
CA ILE A 326 14.56 16.36 -15.94
C ILE A 326 13.27 16.76 -16.63
N GLU A 327 13.43 17.40 -17.80
CA GLU A 327 12.32 17.90 -18.62
C GLU A 327 11.96 16.94 -19.76
N GLU A 328 12.66 15.81 -19.88
CA GLU A 328 12.38 14.78 -20.89
C GLU A 328 11.42 13.73 -20.30
N PRO A 329 10.14 13.68 -20.70
CA PRO A 329 9.12 12.87 -20.02
C PRO A 329 9.45 11.37 -19.84
N PRO A 330 10.06 10.68 -20.81
CA PRO A 330 10.45 9.27 -20.67
C PRO A 330 11.42 8.98 -19.51
N VAL A 331 12.15 9.99 -19.02
CA VAL A 331 13.16 9.87 -17.96
C VAL A 331 12.96 10.93 -16.85
N SER A 332 11.76 11.51 -16.78
CA SER A 332 11.42 12.54 -15.80
C SER A 332 10.72 11.95 -14.58
N GLY A 333 11.15 12.38 -13.40
CA GLY A 333 10.61 11.90 -12.13
C GLY A 333 10.97 10.43 -11.89
N ILE A 334 9.94 9.61 -11.70
CA ILE A 334 10.08 8.16 -11.52
C ILE A 334 10.20 7.40 -12.85
N ASN A 335 10.00 8.07 -13.98
CA ASN A 335 10.10 7.43 -15.30
C ASN A 335 11.55 7.11 -15.65
N GLY A 336 11.77 5.98 -16.32
CA GLY A 336 13.10 5.55 -16.75
C GLY A 336 13.99 5.01 -15.64
N VAL A 337 13.53 5.03 -14.38
CA VAL A 337 14.19 4.35 -13.26
C VAL A 337 13.84 2.87 -13.30
N GLU A 338 14.85 2.02 -13.16
CA GLU A 338 14.69 0.58 -13.12
C GLU A 338 13.75 0.18 -11.96
N TRP A 339 12.79 -0.71 -12.26
CA TRP A 339 11.68 -0.99 -11.34
C TRP A 339 12.11 -1.58 -9.99
N ASP A 340 13.22 -2.30 -9.94
CA ASP A 340 13.81 -2.83 -8.71
C ASP A 340 14.63 -1.80 -7.91
N ALA A 341 14.85 -0.60 -8.46
CA ALA A 341 15.46 0.54 -7.77
C ALA A 341 14.44 1.61 -7.34
N VAL A 342 13.22 1.61 -7.90
CA VAL A 342 12.20 2.65 -7.65
C VAL A 342 11.81 2.78 -6.16
N ASN A 343 11.92 1.69 -5.39
CA ASN A 343 11.59 1.64 -3.96
C ASN A 343 12.74 2.09 -3.04
N PHE A 344 13.95 2.29 -3.55
CA PHE A 344 15.11 2.64 -2.73
C PHE A 344 14.89 3.94 -1.94
N LEU A 345 14.44 5.00 -2.61
CA LEU A 345 14.14 6.28 -1.98
C LEU A 345 12.98 6.18 -0.97
N PRO A 346 11.81 5.64 -1.33
CA PRO A 346 10.71 5.36 -0.39
C PRO A 346 11.12 4.57 0.86
N ASP A 347 11.93 3.52 0.72
CA ASP A 347 12.40 2.71 1.85
C ASP A 347 13.44 3.45 2.70
N PHE A 348 14.29 4.28 2.09
CA PHE A 348 15.14 5.21 2.83
C PHE A 348 14.29 6.14 3.72
N TRP A 349 13.19 6.68 3.18
CA TRP A 349 12.29 7.56 3.94
C TRP A 349 11.67 6.87 5.15
N ARG A 350 11.36 5.57 5.07
CA ARG A 350 10.89 4.79 6.22
C ARG A 350 11.88 4.87 7.39
N THR A 351 13.19 4.83 7.15
CA THR A 351 14.20 4.83 8.22
C THR A 351 14.42 6.20 8.86
N SER A 352 14.13 7.28 8.14
CA SER A 352 14.37 8.66 8.59
C SER A 352 13.48 9.10 9.77
N ARG A 353 12.37 8.39 10.02
CA ARG A 353 11.43 8.61 11.15
C ARG A 353 12.02 8.34 12.53
N LEU A 354 13.14 7.60 12.61
CA LEU A 354 13.75 7.17 13.87
C LEU A 354 14.68 8.24 14.46
N LYS A 355 14.78 9.43 13.85
CA LYS A 355 15.60 10.52 14.38
C LYS A 355 14.84 11.24 15.49
N ARG A 356 15.31 11.04 16.72
CA ARG A 356 14.79 11.60 18.00
C ARG A 356 14.65 13.14 18.04
N GLU A 357 15.17 13.85 17.04
CA GLU A 357 15.23 15.31 16.95
C GLU A 357 14.08 15.94 16.15
N PHE A 358 13.16 15.13 15.59
CA PHE A 358 12.08 15.63 14.72
C PHE A 358 10.71 15.09 15.11
#